data_AF-A0A432HYD6-F1
#
_entry.id   AF-A0A432HYD6-F1
#
_cell.length_a   1.000
_cell.length_b   1.000
_cell.length_c   1.000
_cell.angle_alpha   90.00
_cell.angle_beta   90.00
_cell.angle_gamma   90.00
#
_symmetry.space_group_name_H-M   'P 1'
#
loop_
_entity.id
_entity.type
_entity.pdbx_description
1 polymer ?
#
loop_
_entity_poly.entity_id
_entity_poly.type
_entity_poly.pdbx_seq_one_letter_code
_entity_poly.pdbx_strand_id
1 'polypeptide(L)'
;METIERDYTPEGVQFFYLYKQLAHPELDHYVDPYTLEERLMHVEQAERQLGSRIPWIADAMTNELKHALGDMPNSEFIIDPDGRILERRAWSDPTALREDLERLIGPVENPTRVSDLDLPSEPPVATVVKGIVPRVTPPGRMMTLKVEPDLDSTQLPFYTKLRADVDREFLRNGEGKLLLGFHIDPLYHMHWNNLAPPLTYEVTAPDGVGITPTSATFAEIEEPADADPREFLVDISTDDPAASVDLSVTYYACDDDNTFCIPVTQSYAVSLQVDPDAGRVFGAGRGGGRFAGRGGRGGPGAMIERIRGWDANDDGLVARSEVPEQMLDRFDRMDENGDGVLEADEIESLPARMGPGAGRGGRGGRGGRG
;
A
#
# COMPACT_ATOMS: atom_id res chain seq x y z
N MET A 1 -19.18 4.91 -6.30
CA MET A 1 -19.66 3.61 -6.85
C MET A 1 -21.11 3.37 -6.46
N GLU A 2 -21.48 3.68 -5.22
CA GLU A 2 -22.76 3.48 -4.56
C GLU A 2 -23.94 4.15 -5.29
N THR A 3 -23.72 5.32 -5.92
CA THR A 3 -24.76 5.95 -6.74
C THR A 3 -25.09 5.12 -7.98
N ILE A 4 -24.09 4.48 -8.58
CA ILE A 4 -24.23 3.66 -9.78
C ILE A 4 -24.88 2.33 -9.41
N GLU A 5 -24.46 1.72 -8.30
CA GLU A 5 -25.10 0.53 -7.76
C GLU A 5 -26.61 0.76 -7.54
N ARG A 6 -26.98 1.85 -6.84
CA ARG A 6 -28.38 2.16 -6.58
C ARG A 6 -29.22 2.37 -7.84
N ASP A 7 -28.61 2.91 -8.88
CA ASP A 7 -29.26 3.19 -10.16
C ASP A 7 -29.44 1.92 -11.02
N TYR A 8 -28.46 1.01 -11.03
CA TYR A 8 -28.43 -0.13 -11.95
C TYR A 8 -28.75 -1.49 -11.32
N THR A 9 -28.76 -1.61 -9.99
CA THR A 9 -29.28 -2.80 -9.31
C THR A 9 -30.74 -3.12 -9.69
N PRO A 10 -31.67 -2.14 -9.76
CA PRO A 10 -33.03 -2.38 -10.25
C PRO A 10 -33.13 -2.85 -11.70
N GLU A 11 -32.14 -2.48 -12.52
CA GLU A 11 -32.02 -2.90 -13.94
C GLU A 11 -31.36 -4.28 -14.10
N GLY A 12 -31.07 -4.96 -12.98
CA GLY A 12 -30.55 -6.33 -12.96
C GLY A 12 -29.03 -6.46 -12.96
N VAL A 13 -28.28 -5.36 -12.76
CA VAL A 13 -26.82 -5.41 -12.62
C VAL A 13 -26.46 -5.77 -11.18
N GLN A 14 -25.47 -6.66 -11.00
CA GLN A 14 -24.95 -7.02 -9.67
C GLN A 14 -23.59 -6.36 -9.46
N PHE A 15 -23.38 -5.80 -8.28
CA PHE A 15 -22.13 -5.14 -7.89
C PHE A 15 -21.46 -5.91 -6.76
N PHE A 16 -20.15 -6.03 -6.83
CA PHE A 16 -19.33 -6.67 -5.79
C PHE A 16 -18.04 -5.88 -5.62
N TYR A 17 -17.60 -5.70 -4.38
CA TYR A 17 -16.22 -5.33 -4.10
C TYR A 17 -15.41 -6.60 -3.86
N LEU A 18 -14.22 -6.66 -4.45
CA LEU A 18 -13.27 -7.74 -4.22
C LEU A 18 -12.15 -7.26 -3.30
N TYR A 19 -12.12 -7.75 -2.06
CA TYR A 19 -11.05 -7.49 -1.11
C TYR A 19 -9.88 -8.44 -1.36
N LYS A 20 -8.75 -7.88 -1.76
CA LYS A 20 -7.51 -8.59 -2.08
C LYS A 20 -6.43 -8.24 -1.04
N GLN A 21 -5.24 -8.78 -1.23
CA GLN A 21 -4.05 -8.34 -0.50
C GLN A 21 -3.85 -6.82 -0.61
N LEU A 22 -3.34 -6.18 0.46
CA LEU A 22 -3.17 -4.73 0.51
C LEU A 22 -2.16 -4.29 -0.55
N ALA A 23 -2.56 -3.35 -1.40
CA ALA A 23 -1.65 -2.72 -2.35
C ALA A 23 -0.57 -1.88 -1.63
N HIS A 24 -0.98 -1.22 -0.55
CA HIS A 24 -0.14 -0.33 0.26
C HIS A 24 -0.28 -0.65 1.74
N PRO A 25 0.39 -1.70 2.24
CA PRO A 25 0.52 -1.91 3.68
C PRO A 25 1.07 -0.65 4.37
N GLU A 26 0.75 -0.52 5.65
CA GLU A 26 0.98 0.66 6.51
C GLU A 26 0.18 1.92 6.14
N LEU A 27 -0.47 1.98 4.97
CA LEU A 27 -1.43 3.05 4.69
C LEU A 27 -2.59 2.95 5.67
N ASP A 28 -2.89 4.06 6.34
CA ASP A 28 -3.82 4.09 7.47
C ASP A 28 -3.51 3.05 8.57
N HIS A 29 -2.25 2.62 8.65
CA HIS A 29 -1.69 1.67 9.61
C HIS A 29 -2.11 0.21 9.45
N TYR A 30 -2.92 -0.13 8.43
CA TYR A 30 -3.26 -1.53 8.17
C TYR A 30 -2.08 -2.27 7.57
N VAL A 31 -1.86 -3.48 8.08
CA VAL A 31 -0.81 -4.39 7.62
C VAL A 31 -1.45 -5.70 7.17
N ASP A 32 -0.72 -6.48 6.40
CA ASP A 32 -1.29 -7.65 5.75
C ASP A 32 -1.89 -8.66 6.74
N PRO A 33 -3.06 -9.26 6.43
CA PRO A 33 -3.65 -10.30 7.26
C PRO A 33 -2.82 -11.58 7.19
N TYR A 34 -2.65 -12.25 8.32
CA TYR A 34 -2.03 -13.58 8.41
C TYR A 34 -3.04 -14.71 8.29
N THR A 35 -4.32 -14.44 8.57
CA THR A 35 -5.39 -15.43 8.54
C THR A 35 -6.57 -14.94 7.70
N LEU A 36 -7.40 -15.89 7.25
CA LEU A 36 -8.65 -15.55 6.58
C LEU A 36 -9.59 -14.77 7.52
N GLU A 37 -9.57 -15.06 8.82
CA GLU A 37 -10.35 -14.33 9.81
C GLU A 37 -9.94 -12.85 9.86
N GLU A 38 -8.65 -12.57 9.94
CA GLU A 38 -8.14 -11.19 9.88
C GLU A 38 -8.49 -10.49 8.57
N ARG A 39 -8.40 -11.19 7.43
CA ARG A 39 -8.82 -10.64 6.14
C ARG A 39 -10.31 -10.30 6.12
N LEU A 40 -11.15 -11.11 6.75
CA LEU A 40 -12.58 -10.81 6.91
C LEU A 40 -12.83 -9.66 7.89
N MET A 41 -12.01 -9.51 8.93
CA MET A 41 -12.06 -8.34 9.81
C MET A 41 -11.68 -7.05 9.07
N HIS A 42 -10.73 -7.10 8.13
CA HIS A 42 -10.46 -5.97 7.23
C HIS A 42 -11.69 -5.60 6.39
N VAL A 43 -12.38 -6.62 5.84
CA VAL A 43 -13.62 -6.40 5.08
C VAL A 43 -14.68 -5.74 5.96
N GLU A 44 -14.92 -6.26 7.16
CA GLU A 44 -15.90 -5.68 8.10
C GLU A 44 -15.54 -4.23 8.45
N GLN A 45 -14.26 -3.94 8.65
CA GLN A 45 -13.79 -2.60 8.93
C GLN A 45 -13.98 -1.65 7.73
N ALA A 46 -13.71 -2.12 6.50
CA ALA A 46 -13.96 -1.37 5.28
C ALA A 46 -15.47 -1.10 5.08
N GLU A 47 -16.33 -2.09 5.35
CA GLU A 47 -17.79 -1.93 5.33
C GLU A 47 -18.26 -0.85 6.29
N ARG A 48 -17.77 -0.87 7.55
CA ARG A 48 -18.07 0.14 8.56
C ARG A 48 -17.62 1.54 8.14
N GLN A 49 -16.40 1.64 7.59
CA GLN A 49 -15.81 2.92 7.19
C GLN A 49 -16.52 3.53 5.98
N LEU A 50 -16.85 2.73 4.98
CA LEU A 50 -17.50 3.20 3.76
C LEU A 50 -19.02 3.37 3.91
N GLY A 51 -19.64 2.64 4.84
CA GLY A 51 -21.10 2.54 4.96
C GLY A 51 -21.75 1.98 3.69
N SER A 52 -20.98 1.27 2.86
CA SER A 52 -21.42 0.75 1.58
C SER A 52 -22.35 -0.45 1.77
N ARG A 53 -23.30 -0.62 0.84
CA ARG A 53 -24.21 -1.78 0.80
C ARG A 53 -23.80 -2.79 -0.27
N ILE A 54 -22.78 -2.47 -1.07
CA ILE A 54 -22.24 -3.37 -2.08
C ILE A 54 -21.64 -4.58 -1.34
N PRO A 55 -22.05 -5.82 -1.68
CA PRO A 55 -21.47 -7.02 -1.09
C PRO A 55 -19.97 -7.12 -1.35
N TRP A 56 -19.22 -7.52 -0.32
CA TRP A 56 -17.79 -7.81 -0.44
C TRP A 56 -17.54 -9.30 -0.63
N ILE A 57 -16.56 -9.60 -1.48
CA ILE A 57 -15.96 -10.92 -1.66
C ILE A 57 -14.53 -10.79 -1.16
N ALA A 58 -14.13 -11.62 -0.20
CA ALA A 58 -12.73 -11.72 0.20
C ALA A 58 -12.02 -12.77 -0.67
N ASP A 59 -10.86 -12.42 -1.21
CA ASP A 59 -10.00 -13.37 -1.89
C ASP A 59 -9.45 -14.41 -0.89
N ALA A 60 -9.10 -15.60 -1.38
CA ALA A 60 -8.42 -16.61 -0.59
C ALA A 60 -7.02 -16.14 -0.18
N MET A 61 -6.47 -16.64 0.93
CA MET A 61 -5.12 -16.27 1.39
C MET A 61 -4.02 -16.59 0.37
N THR A 62 -4.30 -17.46 -0.61
CA THR A 62 -3.45 -17.77 -1.76
C THR A 62 -3.46 -16.72 -2.87
N ASN A 63 -4.29 -15.67 -2.76
CA ASN A 63 -4.43 -14.56 -3.71
C ASN A 63 -4.74 -14.99 -5.15
N GLU A 64 -5.37 -16.17 -5.32
CA GLU A 64 -5.63 -16.78 -6.63
C GLU A 64 -6.48 -15.87 -7.53
N LEU A 65 -7.49 -15.21 -6.97
CA LEU A 65 -8.36 -14.34 -7.76
C LEU A 65 -7.65 -13.04 -8.13
N LYS A 66 -6.87 -12.45 -7.22
CA LYS A 66 -5.98 -11.32 -7.50
C LYS A 66 -5.07 -11.62 -8.70
N HIS A 67 -4.41 -12.77 -8.70
CA HIS A 67 -3.51 -13.18 -9.78
C HIS A 67 -4.28 -13.44 -11.09
N ALA A 68 -5.41 -14.14 -11.03
CA ALA A 68 -6.24 -14.42 -12.21
C ALA A 68 -6.78 -13.15 -12.87
N LEU A 69 -7.00 -12.09 -12.08
CA LEU A 69 -7.46 -10.79 -12.54
C LEU A 69 -6.32 -9.81 -12.87
N GLY A 70 -5.07 -10.28 -12.89
CA GLY A 70 -3.92 -9.54 -13.39
C GLY A 70 -3.25 -8.60 -12.40
N ASP A 71 -3.35 -8.88 -11.09
CA ASP A 71 -2.55 -8.25 -10.02
C ASP A 71 -2.70 -6.72 -9.86
N MET A 72 -3.66 -6.11 -10.55
CA MET A 72 -3.90 -4.68 -10.50
C MET A 72 -4.53 -4.29 -9.16
N PRO A 73 -4.05 -3.24 -8.47
CA PRO A 73 -4.44 -2.95 -7.08
C PRO A 73 -5.93 -2.60 -6.93
N ASN A 74 -6.48 -1.80 -7.86
CA ASN A 74 -7.86 -1.29 -7.80
C ASN A 74 -8.62 -1.51 -9.12
N SER A 75 -8.42 -2.67 -9.74
CA SER A 75 -9.06 -3.04 -11.02
C SER A 75 -10.57 -3.13 -10.93
N GLU A 76 -11.25 -2.79 -12.03
CA GLU A 76 -12.69 -2.95 -12.20
C GLU A 76 -13.01 -3.74 -13.47
N PHE A 77 -14.04 -4.58 -13.39
CA PHE A 77 -14.49 -5.48 -14.46
C PHE A 77 -16.00 -5.40 -14.62
N ILE A 78 -16.47 -5.45 -15.86
CA ILE A 78 -17.88 -5.74 -16.18
C ILE A 78 -17.92 -7.12 -16.83
N ILE A 79 -18.70 -8.03 -16.26
CA ILE A 79 -18.78 -9.43 -16.70
C ILE A 79 -20.23 -9.73 -17.08
N ASP A 80 -20.44 -10.32 -18.26
CA ASP A 80 -21.76 -10.74 -18.72
C ASP A 80 -22.23 -12.05 -18.04
N PRO A 81 -23.52 -12.43 -18.16
CA PRO A 81 -24.02 -13.68 -17.56
C PRO A 81 -23.39 -14.97 -18.10
N ASP A 82 -22.72 -14.92 -19.26
CA ASP A 82 -21.96 -16.06 -19.82
C ASP A 82 -20.52 -16.11 -19.27
N GLY A 83 -20.12 -15.16 -18.42
CA GLY A 83 -18.79 -15.06 -17.83
C GLY A 83 -17.77 -14.34 -18.73
N ARG A 84 -18.20 -13.64 -19.78
CA ARG A 84 -17.30 -12.86 -20.63
C ARG A 84 -17.03 -11.51 -20.02
N ILE A 85 -15.76 -11.11 -19.99
CA ILE A 85 -15.36 -9.75 -19.62
C ILE A 85 -15.75 -8.82 -20.77
N LEU A 86 -16.69 -7.92 -20.51
CA LEU A 86 -17.13 -6.88 -21.45
C LEU A 86 -16.22 -5.66 -21.35
N GLU A 87 -15.86 -5.27 -20.12
CA GLU A 87 -14.96 -4.14 -19.85
C GLU A 87 -13.98 -4.54 -18.75
N ARG A 88 -12.74 -4.05 -18.89
CA ARG A 88 -11.68 -4.20 -17.89
C ARG A 88 -10.92 -2.90 -17.81
N ARG A 89 -10.69 -2.42 -16.58
CA ARG A 89 -9.85 -1.26 -16.33
C ARG A 89 -8.92 -1.51 -15.15
N ALA A 90 -7.70 -1.00 -15.28
CA ALA A 90 -6.64 -1.17 -14.28
C ALA A 90 -6.94 -0.40 -12.98
N TRP A 91 -7.77 0.64 -13.06
CA TRP A 91 -8.23 1.43 -11.93
C TRP A 91 -9.73 1.71 -12.07
N SER A 92 -10.50 1.53 -10.99
CA SER A 92 -11.93 1.81 -10.97
C SER A 92 -12.19 3.29 -11.26
N ASP A 93 -13.14 3.54 -12.17
CA ASP A 93 -13.58 4.87 -12.57
C ASP A 93 -15.11 4.90 -12.60
N PRO A 94 -15.75 5.47 -11.57
CA PRO A 94 -17.21 5.54 -11.52
C PRO A 94 -17.84 6.30 -12.70
N THR A 95 -17.13 7.27 -13.30
CA THR A 95 -17.67 8.01 -14.44
C THR A 95 -17.71 7.11 -15.67
N ALA A 96 -16.58 6.46 -15.97
CA ALA A 96 -16.49 5.53 -17.09
C ALA A 96 -17.43 4.31 -16.92
N LEU A 97 -17.53 3.78 -15.69
CA LEU A 97 -18.46 2.70 -15.37
C LEU A 97 -19.92 3.09 -15.70
N ARG A 98 -20.33 4.32 -15.36
CA ARG A 98 -21.67 4.80 -15.69
C ARG A 98 -21.87 4.86 -17.20
N GLU A 99 -20.92 5.42 -17.93
CA GLU A 99 -20.98 5.51 -19.40
C GLU A 99 -21.09 4.12 -20.05
N ASP A 100 -20.36 3.13 -19.53
CA ASP A 100 -20.47 1.74 -20.00
C ASP A 100 -21.84 1.13 -19.74
N LEU A 101 -22.38 1.30 -18.53
CA LEU A 101 -23.70 0.77 -18.19
C LEU A 101 -24.81 1.47 -18.97
N GLU A 102 -24.68 2.78 -19.24
CA GLU A 102 -25.60 3.50 -20.12
C GLU A 102 -25.59 2.94 -21.54
N ARG A 103 -24.42 2.57 -22.06
CA ARG A 103 -24.25 1.96 -23.37
C ARG A 103 -24.75 0.51 -23.42
N LEU A 104 -24.51 -0.28 -22.37
CA LEU A 104 -24.80 -1.72 -22.33
C LEU A 104 -26.25 -2.01 -21.96
N ILE A 105 -26.80 -1.27 -21.01
CA ILE A 105 -28.13 -1.50 -20.41
C ILE A 105 -29.12 -0.41 -20.83
N GLY A 106 -28.67 0.85 -20.83
CA GLY A 106 -29.48 2.02 -21.14
C GLY A 106 -29.37 3.11 -20.08
N PRO A 107 -29.76 4.35 -20.39
CA PRO A 107 -29.69 5.46 -19.43
C PRO A 107 -30.73 5.33 -18.32
N VAL A 108 -30.38 5.77 -17.11
CA VAL A 108 -31.28 5.81 -15.95
C VAL A 108 -31.98 7.17 -15.86
N GLU A 109 -33.30 7.15 -15.66
CA GLU A 109 -34.08 8.36 -15.41
C GLU A 109 -33.84 8.90 -13.99
N ASN A 110 -33.31 10.12 -13.88
CA ASN A 110 -32.94 10.78 -12.62
C ASN A 110 -31.83 10.05 -11.82
N PRO A 111 -30.58 10.06 -12.32
CA PRO A 111 -29.45 9.41 -11.65
C PRO A 111 -29.27 9.83 -10.19
N THR A 112 -29.02 8.86 -9.31
CA THR A 112 -28.71 9.11 -7.89
C THR A 112 -27.46 9.98 -7.77
N ARG A 113 -27.51 11.01 -6.92
CA ARG A 113 -26.35 11.85 -6.59
C ARG A 113 -25.75 11.41 -5.27
N VAL A 114 -24.49 11.78 -5.05
CA VAL A 114 -23.79 11.51 -3.78
C VAL A 114 -24.54 12.09 -2.59
N SER A 115 -25.15 13.27 -2.73
CA SER A 115 -25.98 13.90 -1.69
C SER A 115 -27.25 13.13 -1.33
N ASP A 116 -27.66 12.19 -2.18
CA ASP A 116 -28.84 11.36 -1.97
C ASP A 116 -28.47 10.05 -1.22
N LEU A 117 -27.18 9.86 -0.92
CA LEU A 117 -26.64 8.78 -0.11
C LEU A 117 -26.40 9.26 1.33
N ASP A 118 -26.72 8.39 2.30
CA ASP A 118 -26.51 8.62 3.73
C ASP A 118 -25.24 7.88 4.18
N LEU A 119 -24.10 8.24 3.59
CA LEU A 119 -22.81 7.61 3.88
C LEU A 119 -22.11 8.30 5.06
N PRO A 120 -21.31 7.55 5.85
CA PRO A 120 -20.48 8.11 6.91
C PRO A 120 -19.56 9.23 6.37
N SER A 121 -19.34 10.26 7.16
CA SER A 121 -18.50 11.41 6.77
C SER A 121 -17.32 11.69 7.70
N GLU A 122 -17.27 11.05 8.88
CA GLU A 122 -16.21 11.27 9.85
C GLU A 122 -15.23 10.09 9.86
N PRO A 123 -13.92 10.34 9.67
CA PRO A 123 -12.91 9.32 9.87
C PRO A 123 -12.88 8.90 11.35
N PRO A 124 -12.48 7.66 11.65
CA PRO A 124 -12.31 7.22 13.03
C PRO A 124 -11.31 8.11 13.77
N VAL A 125 -11.63 8.45 15.02
CA VAL A 125 -10.77 9.27 15.88
C VAL A 125 -9.63 8.38 16.40
N ALA A 126 -8.37 8.79 16.17
CA ALA A 126 -7.22 8.10 16.76
C ALA A 126 -7.25 8.22 18.30
N THR A 127 -7.09 7.09 18.98
CA THR A 127 -7.13 6.95 20.45
C THR A 127 -5.79 7.30 21.13
N VAL A 128 -4.68 7.14 20.40
CA VAL A 128 -3.31 7.42 20.88
C VAL A 128 -2.53 8.31 19.91
N VAL A 129 -1.44 8.91 20.40
CA VAL A 129 -0.57 9.77 19.60
C VAL A 129 0.18 8.97 18.54
N LYS A 130 0.55 9.66 17.45
CA LYS A 130 1.24 9.10 16.29
C LYS A 130 2.27 10.11 15.77
N GLY A 131 3.30 9.62 15.09
CA GLY A 131 4.37 10.41 14.49
C GLY A 131 5.39 10.95 15.49
N ILE A 132 5.50 10.34 16.67
CA ILE A 132 6.48 10.69 17.70
C ILE A 132 7.75 9.82 17.61
N VAL A 133 7.64 8.59 17.08
CA VAL A 133 8.80 7.72 16.84
C VAL A 133 9.33 7.98 15.43
N PRO A 134 10.59 8.42 15.28
CA PRO A 134 11.19 8.61 13.96
C PRO A 134 11.30 7.29 13.21
N ARG A 135 10.82 7.28 11.95
CA ARG A 135 10.99 6.13 11.05
C ARG A 135 12.48 5.94 10.70
N VAL A 136 12.93 4.69 10.67
CA VAL A 136 14.26 4.33 10.19
C VAL A 136 14.37 4.69 8.70
N THR A 137 15.48 5.29 8.31
CA THR A 137 15.75 5.62 6.90
C THR A 137 16.68 4.56 6.31
N PRO A 138 16.18 3.62 5.48
CA PRO A 138 17.00 2.61 4.84
C PRO A 138 17.93 3.21 3.76
N PRO A 139 18.98 2.48 3.34
CA PRO A 139 19.96 2.97 2.37
C PRO A 139 19.41 3.10 0.93
N GLY A 140 18.20 2.63 0.66
CA GLY A 140 17.60 2.67 -0.67
C GLY A 140 16.17 2.13 -0.69
N ARG A 141 15.72 1.73 -1.88
CA ARG A 141 14.43 1.05 -2.05
C ARG A 141 14.52 -0.34 -1.40
N MET A 142 13.51 -0.63 -0.60
CA MET A 142 13.37 -1.88 0.13
C MET A 142 12.37 -2.80 -0.57
N MET A 143 12.54 -4.11 -0.41
CA MET A 143 11.66 -5.15 -0.94
C MET A 143 11.24 -6.07 0.21
N THR A 144 9.94 -6.31 0.36
CA THR A 144 9.43 -7.15 1.45
C THR A 144 9.75 -8.62 1.21
N LEU A 145 10.28 -9.28 2.24
CA LEU A 145 10.49 -10.72 2.30
C LEU A 145 9.21 -11.44 2.71
N LYS A 146 9.10 -12.72 2.35
CA LYS A 146 8.00 -13.56 2.82
C LYS A 146 8.15 -13.86 4.31
N VAL A 147 7.11 -13.53 5.08
CA VAL A 147 7.03 -13.76 6.53
C VAL A 147 5.89 -14.73 6.82
N GLU A 148 6.21 -15.83 7.50
CA GLU A 148 5.23 -16.82 7.95
C GLU A 148 5.16 -16.81 9.48
N PRO A 149 4.05 -16.36 10.09
CA PRO A 149 3.88 -16.41 11.54
C PRO A 149 3.66 -17.85 12.02
N ASP A 150 4.19 -18.18 13.19
CA ASP A 150 3.91 -19.46 13.87
C ASP A 150 2.54 -19.42 14.56
N LEU A 151 1.50 -19.67 13.77
CA LEU A 151 0.11 -19.68 14.21
C LEU A 151 -0.21 -20.85 15.17
N ASP A 152 0.60 -21.91 15.18
CA ASP A 152 0.35 -23.10 16.01
C ASP A 152 0.89 -22.93 17.43
N SER A 153 1.90 -22.08 17.62
CA SER A 153 2.54 -21.83 18.92
C SER A 153 1.66 -21.07 19.93
N THR A 154 0.59 -20.41 19.47
CA THR A 154 -0.22 -19.52 20.31
C THR A 154 -1.69 -19.57 19.94
N GLN A 155 -2.56 -19.22 20.89
CA GLN A 155 -3.98 -18.97 20.66
C GLN A 155 -4.30 -17.47 20.70
N LEU A 156 -3.29 -16.63 20.99
CA LEU A 156 -3.43 -15.19 20.96
C LEU A 156 -3.33 -14.70 19.51
N PRO A 157 -4.13 -13.68 19.12
CA PRO A 157 -3.93 -12.98 17.86
C PRO A 157 -2.54 -12.36 17.74
N PHE A 158 -2.07 -12.19 16.51
CA PHE A 158 -0.86 -11.43 16.19
C PHE A 158 -1.17 -9.92 16.23
N TYR A 159 -1.26 -9.38 17.46
CA TYR A 159 -1.54 -7.95 17.71
C TYR A 159 -0.51 -7.03 17.08
N THR A 160 0.73 -7.50 16.99
CA THR A 160 1.82 -6.87 16.24
C THR A 160 2.18 -7.77 15.07
N LYS A 161 2.39 -7.19 13.89
CA LYS A 161 2.82 -7.90 12.68
C LYS A 161 4.21 -7.47 12.27
N LEU A 162 5.00 -8.45 11.84
CA LEU A 162 6.32 -8.24 11.29
C LEU A 162 6.23 -7.97 9.78
N ARG A 163 6.87 -6.89 9.36
CA ARG A 163 7.29 -6.65 7.99
C ARG A 163 8.81 -6.68 7.95
N ALA A 164 9.36 -7.57 7.13
CA ALA A 164 10.80 -7.75 6.98
C ALA A 164 11.21 -7.32 5.58
N ASP A 165 11.98 -6.25 5.44
CA ASP A 165 12.39 -5.74 4.13
C ASP A 165 13.89 -5.79 3.93
N VAL A 166 14.33 -6.18 2.73
CA VAL A 166 15.74 -6.15 2.35
C VAL A 166 16.02 -5.06 1.32
N ASP A 167 17.23 -4.51 1.36
CA ASP A 167 17.68 -3.59 0.33
C ASP A 167 18.04 -4.32 -0.99
N ARG A 168 18.20 -3.54 -2.05
CA ARG A 168 18.57 -4.08 -3.37
C ARG A 168 19.95 -4.73 -3.42
N GLU A 169 20.88 -4.36 -2.54
CA GLU A 169 22.23 -4.93 -2.57
C GLU A 169 22.23 -6.35 -2.02
N PHE A 170 21.43 -6.63 -0.99
CA PHE A 170 21.18 -7.98 -0.51
C PHE A 170 20.67 -8.89 -1.63
N LEU A 171 19.68 -8.44 -2.40
CA LEU A 171 19.11 -9.24 -3.51
C LEU A 171 20.11 -9.50 -4.64
N ARG A 172 21.12 -8.65 -4.81
CA ARG A 172 22.13 -8.78 -5.87
C ARG A 172 23.30 -9.67 -5.47
N ASN A 173 23.78 -9.47 -4.25
CA ASN A 173 25.09 -9.97 -3.83
C ASN A 173 25.01 -10.89 -2.61
N GLY A 174 23.83 -11.06 -2.01
CA GLY A 174 23.64 -11.80 -0.77
C GLY A 174 24.06 -11.03 0.48
N GLU A 175 24.46 -9.75 0.40
CA GLU A 175 24.87 -8.92 1.54
C GLU A 175 24.19 -7.55 1.47
N GLY A 176 23.62 -7.09 2.59
CA GLY A 176 22.95 -5.78 2.65
C GLY A 176 22.32 -5.47 3.99
N LYS A 177 21.23 -4.70 3.96
CA LYS A 177 20.42 -4.34 5.12
C LYS A 177 19.08 -5.05 5.12
N LEU A 178 18.66 -5.49 6.30
CA LEU A 178 17.33 -5.97 6.61
C LEU A 178 16.67 -4.98 7.59
N LEU A 179 15.51 -4.47 7.23
CA LEU A 179 14.65 -3.64 8.06
C LEU A 179 13.57 -4.55 8.67
N LEU A 180 13.61 -4.69 9.99
CA LEU A 180 12.57 -5.36 10.77
C LEU A 180 11.60 -4.30 11.29
N GLY A 181 10.41 -4.23 10.73
CA GLY A 181 9.32 -3.35 11.15
C GLY A 181 8.24 -4.11 11.90
N PHE A 182 7.98 -3.72 13.14
CA PHE A 182 6.90 -4.27 13.97
C PHE A 182 5.76 -3.26 14.05
N HIS A 183 4.60 -3.63 13.53
CA HIS A 183 3.44 -2.76 13.38
C HIS A 183 2.28 -3.30 14.23
N ILE A 184 1.70 -2.45 15.08
CA ILE A 184 0.44 -2.81 15.72
C ILE A 184 -0.64 -2.87 14.65
N ASP A 185 -1.40 -3.97 14.62
CA ASP A 185 -2.54 -4.08 13.75
C ASP A 185 -3.76 -3.34 14.35
N PRO A 186 -4.27 -2.29 13.69
CA PRO A 186 -5.42 -1.53 14.18
C PRO A 186 -6.70 -2.35 14.38
N LEU A 187 -6.81 -3.53 13.73
CA LEU A 187 -7.95 -4.43 13.89
C LEU A 187 -8.25 -4.81 15.33
N TYR A 188 -7.22 -4.86 16.17
CA TYR A 188 -7.36 -5.31 17.55
C TYR A 188 -7.56 -4.15 18.54
N HIS A 189 -7.54 -2.88 18.09
CA HIS A 189 -7.68 -1.71 18.98
C HIS A 189 -6.64 -1.70 20.11
N MET A 190 -5.38 -1.87 19.71
CA MET A 190 -4.22 -1.94 20.61
C MET A 190 -3.32 -0.70 20.46
N HIS A 191 -2.48 -0.47 21.46
CA HIS A 191 -1.42 0.53 21.42
C HIS A 191 -0.15 0.02 22.11
N TRP A 192 0.98 0.70 21.86
CA TRP A 192 2.21 0.46 22.59
C TRP A 192 2.11 1.09 23.96
N ASN A 193 2.28 0.31 25.03
CA ASN A 193 2.48 0.85 26.36
C ASN A 193 3.98 1.06 26.63
N ASN A 194 4.45 2.29 26.50
CA ASN A 194 5.87 2.63 26.70
C ASN A 194 6.31 2.65 28.17
N LEU A 195 5.37 2.49 29.11
CA LEU A 195 5.69 2.28 30.53
C LEU A 195 6.02 0.81 30.84
N ALA A 196 5.69 -0.11 29.92
CA ALA A 196 6.07 -1.51 30.00
C ALA A 196 7.48 -1.73 29.41
N PRO A 197 8.14 -2.87 29.70
CA PRO A 197 9.39 -3.23 29.04
C PRO A 197 9.32 -3.09 27.50
N PRO A 198 10.31 -2.44 26.84
CA PRO A 198 10.27 -2.23 25.41
C PRO A 198 10.31 -3.52 24.61
N LEU A 199 9.76 -3.47 23.39
CA LEU A 199 9.80 -4.57 22.45
C LEU A 199 11.24 -5.05 22.23
N THR A 200 11.45 -6.36 22.32
CA THR A 200 12.73 -7.01 22.08
C THR A 200 12.56 -8.10 21.04
N TYR A 201 13.44 -8.18 20.06
CA TYR A 201 13.49 -9.30 19.12
C TYR A 201 14.76 -10.12 19.31
N GLU A 202 14.68 -11.39 18.90
CA GLU A 202 15.79 -12.32 18.77
C GLU A 202 15.66 -13.05 17.44
N VAL A 203 16.78 -13.28 16.74
CA VAL A 203 16.83 -14.00 15.47
C VAL A 203 17.81 -15.16 15.58
N THR A 204 17.35 -16.33 15.17
CA THR A 204 18.16 -17.53 15.00
C THR A 204 18.32 -17.79 13.50
N ALA A 205 19.57 -17.74 13.02
CA ALA A 205 19.91 -17.94 11.63
C ALA A 205 20.59 -19.31 11.43
N PRO A 206 20.33 -20.01 10.31
CA PRO A 206 21.04 -21.24 9.99
C PRO A 206 22.50 -20.97 9.59
N ASP A 207 23.31 -22.02 9.51
CA ASP A 207 24.68 -21.93 9.01
C ASP A 207 24.71 -21.29 7.61
N GLY A 208 25.62 -20.33 7.42
CA GLY A 208 25.76 -19.60 6.16
C GLY A 208 24.91 -18.33 6.04
N VAL A 209 24.02 -18.05 7.01
CA VAL A 209 23.29 -16.78 7.10
C VAL A 209 23.87 -15.94 8.26
N GLY A 210 24.38 -14.76 7.93
CA GLY A 210 24.84 -13.77 8.90
C GLY A 210 23.75 -12.75 9.20
N ILE A 211 23.48 -12.50 10.48
CA ILE A 211 22.62 -11.40 10.94
C ILE A 211 23.33 -10.68 12.08
N THR A 212 23.37 -9.35 12.03
CA THR A 212 23.97 -8.56 13.12
C THR A 212 23.22 -7.23 13.32
N PRO A 213 22.77 -6.92 14.55
CA PRO A 213 22.76 -7.81 15.72
C PRO A 213 21.70 -8.93 15.58
N THR A 214 21.91 -10.06 16.25
CA THR A 214 20.92 -11.16 16.32
C THR A 214 19.79 -10.87 17.32
N SER A 215 19.91 -9.83 18.13
CA SER A 215 18.88 -9.42 19.08
C SER A 215 19.02 -7.95 19.40
N ALA A 216 17.90 -7.25 19.59
CA ALA A 216 17.91 -5.89 20.12
C ALA A 216 16.61 -5.56 20.86
N THR A 217 16.72 -4.60 21.78
CA THR A 217 15.59 -4.00 22.49
C THR A 217 15.35 -2.60 21.92
N PHE A 218 14.08 -2.25 21.68
CA PHE A 218 13.70 -0.94 21.18
C PHE A 218 14.03 0.16 22.21
N ALA A 219 14.28 1.38 21.74
CA ALA A 219 14.59 2.51 22.62
C ALA A 219 13.39 2.88 23.51
N GLU A 220 13.66 3.38 24.71
CA GLU A 220 12.63 3.96 25.57
C GLU A 220 12.05 5.23 24.92
N ILE A 221 10.73 5.41 25.09
CA ILE A 221 9.99 6.57 24.60
C ILE A 221 9.39 7.29 25.81
N GLU A 222 9.53 8.62 25.84
CA GLU A 222 9.02 9.44 26.94
C GLU A 222 7.48 9.42 27.02
N GLU A 223 6.82 9.40 25.88
CA GLU A 223 5.36 9.43 25.82
C GLU A 223 4.77 8.10 26.30
N PRO A 224 3.78 8.09 27.21
CA PRO A 224 3.34 6.84 27.86
C PRO A 224 2.77 5.79 26.91
N ALA A 225 2.16 6.21 25.80
CA ALA A 225 1.60 5.32 24.80
C ALA A 225 1.60 5.96 23.41
N ASP A 226 1.72 5.12 22.37
CA ASP A 226 1.63 5.51 20.96
C ASP A 226 1.22 4.34 20.06
N ALA A 227 1.09 4.59 18.76
CA ALA A 227 0.83 3.57 17.73
C ALA A 227 1.89 3.56 16.61
N ASP A 228 3.09 4.10 16.85
CA ASP A 228 4.13 4.17 15.84
C ASP A 228 4.90 2.84 15.71
N PRO A 229 5.33 2.44 14.51
CA PRO A 229 6.01 1.16 14.31
C PRO A 229 7.38 1.14 14.99
N ARG A 230 7.79 -0.07 15.41
CA ARG A 230 9.10 -0.33 16.02
C ARG A 230 10.01 -0.93 14.97
N GLU A 231 10.96 -0.12 14.51
CA GLU A 231 11.82 -0.46 13.37
C GLU A 231 13.28 -0.66 13.80
N PHE A 232 13.90 -1.71 13.27
CA PHE A 232 15.31 -2.01 13.47
C PHE A 232 15.98 -2.24 12.14
N LEU A 233 17.14 -1.61 11.93
CA LEU A 233 17.99 -1.88 10.78
C LEU A 233 19.11 -2.82 11.21
N VAL A 234 19.21 -3.97 10.55
CA VAL A 234 20.22 -4.99 10.83
C VAL A 234 21.04 -5.29 9.57
N ASP A 235 22.28 -5.69 9.77
CA ASP A 235 23.12 -6.24 8.71
C ASP A 235 22.70 -7.69 8.44
N ILE A 236 22.60 -8.04 7.16
CA ILE A 236 22.29 -9.40 6.72
C ILE A 236 23.25 -9.86 5.62
N SER A 237 23.67 -11.12 5.68
CA SER A 237 24.39 -11.78 4.60
C SER A 237 23.98 -13.26 4.43
N THR A 238 24.06 -13.80 3.23
CA THR A 238 23.82 -15.22 2.94
C THR A 238 24.46 -15.63 1.62
N ASP A 239 24.93 -16.89 1.56
CA ASP A 239 25.28 -17.56 0.29
C ASP A 239 24.09 -18.34 -0.29
N ASP A 240 23.01 -18.50 0.48
CA ASP A 240 21.79 -19.22 0.11
C ASP A 240 20.57 -18.28 0.16
N PRO A 241 20.09 -17.76 -0.99
CA PRO A 241 18.91 -16.90 -1.04
C PRO A 241 17.59 -17.64 -0.80
N ALA A 242 17.60 -18.98 -0.71
CA ALA A 242 16.44 -19.77 -0.35
C ALA A 242 16.38 -20.10 1.15
N ALA A 243 17.36 -19.67 1.94
CA ALA A 243 17.36 -19.85 3.38
C ALA A 243 16.21 -19.08 4.06
N SER A 244 15.88 -19.51 5.27
CA SER A 244 14.95 -18.83 6.17
C SER A 244 15.61 -18.64 7.53
N VAL A 245 15.14 -17.65 8.28
CA VAL A 245 15.60 -17.34 9.64
C VAL A 245 14.41 -17.32 10.58
N ASP A 246 14.60 -17.80 11.80
CA ASP A 246 13.55 -17.80 12.82
C ASP A 246 13.67 -16.53 13.65
N LEU A 247 12.61 -15.74 13.71
CA LEU A 247 12.53 -14.52 14.50
C LEU A 247 11.51 -14.70 15.62
N SER A 248 11.91 -14.38 16.85
CA SER A 248 11.01 -14.24 18.00
C SER A 248 10.95 -12.78 18.43
N VAL A 249 9.76 -12.29 18.77
CA VAL A 249 9.54 -10.95 19.31
C VAL A 249 8.78 -11.05 20.62
N THR A 250 9.23 -10.30 21.62
CA THR A 250 8.56 -10.14 22.91
C THR A 250 8.17 -8.69 23.11
N TYR A 251 6.90 -8.45 23.44
CA TYR A 251 6.33 -7.13 23.66
C TYR A 251 5.15 -7.20 24.64
N TYR A 252 4.61 -6.04 25.03
CA TYR A 252 3.37 -5.98 25.81
C TYR A 252 2.21 -5.58 24.90
N ALA A 253 1.21 -6.45 24.80
CA ALA A 253 -0.04 -6.18 24.09
C ALA A 253 -1.04 -5.56 25.08
N CYS A 254 -1.46 -4.32 24.83
CA CYS A 254 -2.33 -3.56 25.71
C CYS A 254 -3.44 -2.92 24.88
N ASP A 255 -4.68 -3.07 25.33
CA ASP A 255 -5.86 -2.58 24.63
C ASP A 255 -6.11 -1.09 24.90
N ASP A 256 -6.75 -0.41 23.95
CA ASP A 256 -7.04 1.03 24.05
C ASP A 256 -7.87 1.40 25.28
N ASP A 257 -8.76 0.51 25.73
CA ASP A 257 -9.58 0.70 26.93
C ASP A 257 -8.81 0.40 28.23
N ASN A 258 -7.54 -0.01 28.13
CA ASN A 258 -6.65 -0.38 29.24
C ASN A 258 -7.28 -1.45 30.17
N THR A 259 -8.05 -2.38 29.60
CA THR A 259 -8.65 -3.50 30.31
C THR A 259 -7.64 -4.62 30.55
N PHE A 260 -6.65 -4.79 29.67
CA PHE A 260 -5.54 -5.71 29.85
C PHE A 260 -4.23 -5.17 29.26
N CYS A 261 -3.12 -5.69 29.78
CA CYS A 261 -1.79 -5.41 29.27
C CYS A 261 -0.90 -6.60 29.62
N ILE A 262 -0.61 -7.46 28.65
CA ILE A 262 0.03 -8.76 28.88
C ILE A 262 1.32 -8.90 28.07
N PRO A 263 2.36 -9.58 28.60
CA PRO A 263 3.52 -9.92 27.80
C PRO A 263 3.13 -10.98 26.75
N VAL A 264 3.52 -10.74 25.51
CA VAL A 264 3.31 -11.62 24.36
C VAL A 264 4.67 -11.93 23.75
N THR A 265 4.91 -13.22 23.50
CA THR A 265 6.02 -13.68 22.67
C THR A 265 5.45 -14.38 21.45
N GLN A 266 5.87 -13.95 20.27
CA GLN A 266 5.41 -14.46 18.97
C GLN A 266 6.60 -14.76 18.07
N SER A 267 6.46 -15.77 17.23
CA SER A 267 7.54 -16.26 16.38
C SER A 267 7.13 -16.25 14.91
N TYR A 268 8.12 -16.07 14.05
CA TYR A 268 7.99 -15.97 12.61
C TYR A 268 9.14 -16.74 11.94
N ALA A 269 8.84 -17.41 10.84
CA ALA A 269 9.85 -17.80 9.86
C ALA A 269 9.93 -16.71 8.77
N VAL A 270 11.11 -16.12 8.60
CA VAL A 270 11.36 -15.11 7.56
C VAL A 270 12.16 -15.78 6.45
N SER A 271 11.52 -16.02 5.31
CA SER A 271 12.19 -16.51 4.10
C SER A 271 12.98 -15.39 3.46
N LEU A 272 14.20 -15.66 3.00
CA LEU A 272 15.03 -14.65 2.31
C LEU A 272 14.60 -14.41 0.85
N GLN A 273 13.43 -14.94 0.46
CA GLN A 273 12.78 -14.67 -0.82
C GLN A 273 11.80 -13.49 -0.70
N VAL A 274 11.79 -12.64 -1.73
CA VAL A 274 10.84 -11.54 -1.86
C VAL A 274 9.41 -12.10 -1.94
N ASP A 275 8.51 -11.50 -1.19
CA ASP A 275 7.08 -11.79 -1.28
C ASP A 275 6.47 -10.98 -2.45
N PRO A 276 5.96 -11.65 -3.50
CA PRO A 276 5.35 -10.96 -4.64
C PRO A 276 4.03 -10.27 -4.28
N ASP A 277 3.41 -10.62 -3.15
CA ASP A 277 2.10 -10.14 -2.73
C ASP A 277 2.14 -9.09 -1.62
N ALA A 278 3.28 -8.88 -0.96
CA ALA A 278 3.42 -8.02 0.23
C ALA A 278 3.21 -6.51 0.01
N GLY A 279 2.58 -6.11 -1.09
CA GLY A 279 2.28 -4.74 -1.44
C GLY A 279 3.51 -3.84 -1.50
N ARG A 280 3.29 -2.53 -1.53
CA ARG A 280 4.35 -1.53 -1.57
C ARG A 280 4.09 -0.42 -0.58
N VAL A 281 5.05 -0.17 0.28
CA VAL A 281 5.02 0.98 1.20
C VAL A 281 5.65 2.19 0.53
N PHE A 282 4.86 3.25 0.37
CA PHE A 282 5.39 4.53 -0.10
C PHE A 282 5.93 5.34 1.08
N GLY A 283 7.24 5.61 1.09
CA GLY A 283 7.81 6.65 1.96
C GLY A 283 8.31 6.21 3.33
N ALA A 284 8.69 4.95 3.53
CA ALA A 284 9.53 4.55 4.66
C ALA A 284 10.85 5.37 4.63
N GLY A 285 10.88 6.50 5.34
CA GLY A 285 11.99 7.47 5.35
C GLY A 285 11.66 8.91 4.93
N ARG A 286 10.41 9.26 4.57
CA ARG A 286 9.97 10.66 4.47
C ARG A 286 8.73 10.85 5.31
N GLY A 287 8.95 11.25 6.56
CA GLY A 287 7.91 11.53 7.54
C GLY A 287 6.73 12.30 6.96
N GLY A 288 5.54 11.93 7.40
CA GLY A 288 4.26 12.56 7.07
C GLY A 288 4.37 14.07 7.14
N GLY A 289 4.54 14.66 5.96
CA GLY A 289 4.88 16.06 5.80
C GLY A 289 4.31 16.53 4.49
N ARG A 290 3.11 17.10 4.60
CA ARG A 290 2.39 17.89 3.59
C ARG A 290 3.27 18.36 2.43
N PHE A 291 2.76 18.15 1.22
CA PHE A 291 3.14 18.85 0.00
C PHE A 291 3.35 20.35 0.24
N ALA A 292 4.61 20.74 0.43
CA ALA A 292 5.06 22.13 0.41
C ALA A 292 6.32 22.18 -0.45
N GLY A 293 6.17 22.75 -1.65
CA GLY A 293 7.12 22.59 -2.74
C GLY A 293 8.49 23.24 -2.54
N ARG A 294 9.44 22.80 -3.36
CA ARG A 294 10.52 23.67 -3.85
C ARG A 294 10.97 23.19 -5.23
N GLY A 295 10.73 24.05 -6.22
CA GLY A 295 11.04 23.79 -7.62
C GLY A 295 12.52 23.59 -7.89
N GLY A 296 12.83 22.65 -8.78
CA GLY A 296 14.10 22.46 -9.43
C GLY A 296 13.88 22.21 -10.92
N ARG A 297 14.60 22.96 -11.76
CA ARG A 297 14.56 22.89 -13.23
C ARG A 297 14.90 21.47 -13.72
N GLY A 298 13.93 20.76 -14.27
CA GLY A 298 14.15 19.51 -15.01
C GLY A 298 13.98 19.76 -16.50
N GLY A 299 15.05 19.62 -17.28
CA GLY A 299 14.94 19.54 -18.74
C GLY A 299 14.33 18.21 -19.19
N PRO A 300 14.06 18.01 -20.50
CA PRO A 300 13.39 16.82 -21.02
C PRO A 300 14.06 15.48 -20.62
N GLY A 301 15.39 15.44 -20.53
CA GLY A 301 16.13 14.25 -20.08
C GLY A 301 15.88 13.87 -18.62
N ALA A 302 15.72 14.85 -17.72
CA ALA A 302 15.40 14.59 -16.31
C ALA A 302 13.94 14.13 -16.10
N MET A 303 13.07 14.40 -17.07
CA MET A 303 11.70 13.91 -17.07
C MET A 303 11.65 12.45 -17.52
N ILE A 304 12.39 12.08 -18.57
CA ILE A 304 12.48 10.69 -19.03
C ILE A 304 13.04 9.79 -17.92
N GLU A 305 14.13 10.19 -17.26
CA GLU A 305 14.67 9.37 -16.15
C GLU A 305 13.69 9.25 -14.98
N ARG A 306 12.89 10.29 -14.72
CA ARG A 306 11.87 10.24 -13.68
C ARG A 306 10.72 9.29 -14.04
N ILE A 307 10.35 9.21 -15.32
CA ILE A 307 9.30 8.31 -15.82
C ILE A 307 9.79 6.88 -15.83
N ARG A 308 11.02 6.64 -16.33
CA ARG A 308 11.66 5.31 -16.22
C ARG A 308 11.86 4.88 -14.77
N GLY A 309 12.00 5.82 -13.84
CA GLY A 309 12.01 5.53 -12.40
C GLY A 309 10.67 5.07 -11.82
N TRP A 310 9.57 5.13 -12.59
CA TRP A 310 8.28 4.58 -12.21
C TRP A 310 8.08 3.15 -12.69
N ASP A 311 8.78 2.70 -13.74
CA ASP A 311 8.84 1.29 -14.14
C ASP A 311 9.44 0.49 -12.99
N ALA A 312 8.56 -0.14 -12.22
CA ALA A 312 8.90 -0.65 -10.90
C ALA A 312 8.95 -2.16 -10.86
N ASN A 313 8.47 -2.83 -11.91
CA ASN A 313 8.67 -4.23 -12.23
C ASN A 313 9.78 -4.47 -13.28
N ASP A 314 10.40 -3.40 -13.83
CA ASP A 314 11.53 -3.43 -14.77
C ASP A 314 11.20 -4.21 -16.05
N ASP A 315 9.94 -4.10 -16.49
CA ASP A 315 9.45 -4.78 -17.70
C ASP A 315 9.59 -3.91 -18.97
N GLY A 316 10.09 -2.67 -18.82
CA GLY A 316 10.28 -1.72 -19.90
C GLY A 316 9.06 -0.87 -20.21
N LEU A 317 7.97 -1.04 -19.46
CA LEU A 317 6.72 -0.29 -19.53
C LEU A 317 6.51 0.44 -18.20
N VAL A 318 5.79 1.56 -18.22
CA VAL A 318 5.34 2.21 -16.99
C VAL A 318 3.84 2.09 -16.91
N ALA A 319 3.32 1.24 -16.03
CA ALA A 319 1.89 1.15 -15.84
C ALA A 319 1.38 2.32 -14.99
N ARG A 320 0.13 2.73 -15.22
CA ARG A 320 -0.53 3.78 -14.41
C ARG A 320 -0.48 3.49 -12.91
N SER A 321 -0.54 2.21 -12.55
CA SER A 321 -0.45 1.68 -11.18
C SER A 321 0.93 1.87 -10.53
N GLU A 322 1.96 2.16 -11.32
CA GLU A 322 3.33 2.39 -10.84
C GLU A 322 3.66 3.87 -10.69
N VAL A 323 2.74 4.74 -11.13
CA VAL A 323 2.91 6.18 -11.07
C VAL A 323 2.32 6.75 -9.77
N PRO A 324 3.07 7.59 -9.03
CA PRO A 324 2.54 8.27 -7.86
C PRO A 324 1.30 9.10 -8.19
N GLU A 325 0.30 9.10 -7.30
CA GLU A 325 -1.03 9.72 -7.50
C GLU A 325 -0.99 11.14 -8.06
N GLN A 326 -0.06 11.96 -7.57
CA GLN A 326 0.12 13.35 -7.99
C GLN A 326 0.61 13.54 -9.43
N MET A 327 1.08 12.46 -10.03
CA MET A 327 1.64 12.42 -11.37
C MET A 327 0.71 11.67 -12.32
N LEU A 328 -0.46 11.18 -11.86
CA LEU A 328 -1.47 10.55 -12.72
C LEU A 328 -1.99 11.51 -13.80
N ASP A 329 -2.30 12.77 -13.45
CA ASP A 329 -2.64 13.80 -14.44
C ASP A 329 -1.55 14.01 -15.51
N ARG A 330 -0.29 13.68 -15.19
CA ARG A 330 0.81 13.75 -16.16
C ARG A 330 0.89 12.45 -16.94
N PHE A 331 0.73 11.31 -16.30
CA PHE A 331 0.62 10.00 -16.94
C PHE A 331 -0.46 9.98 -18.01
N ASP A 332 -1.67 10.42 -17.68
CA ASP A 332 -2.83 10.44 -18.58
C ASP A 332 -2.62 11.39 -19.79
N ARG A 333 -1.63 12.29 -19.73
CA ARG A 333 -1.22 13.15 -20.87
C ARG A 333 -0.09 12.57 -21.71
N MET A 334 0.60 11.56 -21.19
CA MET A 334 1.72 10.88 -21.82
C MET A 334 1.28 9.58 -22.51
N ASP A 335 0.25 8.94 -21.96
CA ASP A 335 -0.45 7.77 -22.48
C ASP A 335 -1.38 8.21 -23.62
N GLU A 336 -0.90 8.11 -24.86
CA GLU A 336 -1.60 8.68 -26.02
C GLU A 336 -2.61 7.70 -26.63
N ASN A 337 -2.30 6.41 -26.54
CA ASN A 337 -3.20 5.34 -26.97
C ASN A 337 -4.27 5.02 -25.90
N GLY A 338 -4.12 5.53 -24.66
CA GLY A 338 -5.08 5.40 -23.57
C GLY A 338 -5.17 3.97 -23.06
N ASP A 339 -4.10 3.19 -23.18
CA ASP A 339 -4.09 1.77 -22.80
C ASP A 339 -3.67 1.54 -21.33
N GLY A 340 -3.34 2.62 -20.62
CA GLY A 340 -2.99 2.60 -19.20
C GLY A 340 -1.55 2.20 -18.93
N VAL A 341 -0.69 2.14 -19.96
CA VAL A 341 0.76 1.97 -19.85
C VAL A 341 1.50 3.03 -20.67
N LEU A 342 2.74 3.35 -20.31
CA LEU A 342 3.64 4.12 -21.17
C LEU A 342 4.69 3.17 -21.74
N GLU A 343 4.66 2.99 -23.05
CA GLU A 343 5.67 2.21 -23.76
C GLU A 343 6.95 3.03 -23.98
N ALA A 344 8.08 2.35 -24.25
CA ALA A 344 9.37 3.00 -24.47
C ALA A 344 9.31 4.08 -25.58
N ASP A 345 8.58 3.80 -26.67
CA ASP A 345 8.41 4.74 -27.79
C ASP A 345 7.60 5.99 -27.39
N GLU A 346 6.58 5.82 -26.53
CA GLU A 346 5.79 6.93 -25.99
C GLU A 346 6.64 7.80 -25.05
N ILE A 347 7.44 7.19 -24.18
CA ILE A 347 8.36 7.86 -23.26
C ILE A 347 9.45 8.63 -24.01
N GLU A 348 10.02 8.03 -25.07
CA GLU A 348 11.07 8.65 -25.87
C GLU A 348 10.55 9.78 -26.78
N SER A 349 9.26 9.76 -27.12
CA SER A 349 8.62 10.84 -27.90
C SER A 349 8.36 12.13 -27.10
N LEU A 350 8.35 12.05 -25.75
CA LEU A 350 8.01 13.16 -24.85
C LEU A 350 8.83 14.45 -25.06
N PRO A 351 10.16 14.42 -25.26
CA PRO A 351 10.97 15.62 -25.49
C PRO A 351 10.62 16.34 -26.79
N ALA A 352 10.28 15.60 -27.84
CA ALA A 352 9.91 16.16 -29.14
C ALA A 352 8.55 16.86 -29.06
N ARG A 353 7.67 16.36 -28.20
CA ARG A 353 6.30 16.87 -27.98
C ARG A 353 6.23 18.10 -27.09
N MET A 354 7.13 18.24 -26.11
CA MET A 354 7.09 19.37 -25.19
C MET A 354 7.64 20.68 -25.75
N GLY A 355 8.38 20.66 -26.87
CA GLY A 355 8.87 21.84 -27.60
C GLY A 355 9.77 22.79 -26.79
N PRO A 356 10.85 23.34 -27.35
CA PRO A 356 11.63 24.37 -26.66
C PRO A 356 10.86 25.71 -26.66
N GLY A 357 9.89 25.92 -25.76
CA GLY A 357 9.12 27.16 -25.80
C GLY A 357 8.05 27.50 -24.75
N ALA A 358 7.57 26.59 -23.89
CA ALA A 358 6.49 26.92 -22.95
C ALA A 358 6.94 27.67 -21.67
N GLY A 359 7.94 28.54 -21.80
CA GLY A 359 8.60 29.24 -20.68
C GLY A 359 8.96 30.69 -20.98
N ARG A 360 8.14 31.44 -21.73
CA ARG A 360 8.28 32.92 -21.81
C ARG A 360 7.06 33.61 -22.45
N GLY A 361 6.31 34.37 -21.63
CA GLY A 361 5.30 35.35 -22.08
C GLY A 361 4.07 35.36 -21.15
N GLY A 362 3.68 36.42 -20.45
CA GLY A 362 4.12 37.81 -20.50
C GLY A 362 3.95 38.54 -19.17
N ARG A 363 4.92 39.41 -18.89
CA ARG A 363 4.83 40.47 -17.89
C ARG A 363 5.12 41.77 -18.61
N GLY A 364 4.12 42.65 -18.69
CA GLY A 364 4.18 43.99 -19.28
C GLY A 364 2.92 44.28 -20.09
N GLY A 365 2.13 45.31 -19.82
CA GLY A 365 2.18 46.36 -18.82
C GLY A 365 0.95 47.25 -19.00
N ARG A 366 0.51 47.92 -17.94
CA ARG A 366 -0.31 49.12 -18.06
C ARG A 366 -0.02 50.05 -16.89
N GLY A 367 0.84 51.03 -17.16
CA GLY A 367 0.92 52.27 -16.41
C GLY A 367 0.71 53.41 -17.41
N GLY A 368 -0.14 54.38 -17.07
CA GLY A 368 -0.33 55.58 -17.88
C GLY A 368 -1.54 56.40 -17.47
N ARG A 369 -1.26 57.50 -16.75
CA ARG A 369 -2.14 58.62 -16.45
C ARG A 369 -2.74 59.25 -17.72
N GLY A 370 -3.90 59.88 -17.57
CA GLY A 370 -4.56 60.73 -18.57
C GLY A 370 -6.01 60.92 -18.21
#